data_AF-A0A829Z9F8-F1
#
_entry.id   AF-A0A829Z9F8-F1
#
_cell.length_a   1.000
_cell.length_b   1.000
_cell.length_c   1.000
_cell.angle_alpha   90.00
_cell.angle_beta   90.00
_cell.angle_gamma   90.00
#
_symmetry.space_group_name_H-M   'P 1'
#
loop_
_entity.id
_entity.type
_entity.pdbx_description
1 polymer ?
#
loop_
_entity_poly.entity_id
_entity_poly.type
_entity_poly.pdbx_seq_one_letter_code
_entity_poly.pdbx_strand_id
1 'polypeptide(L)'
;MRYYQFASLGTSNSKLVNIALSQLGNQGGIPYWSWYGYSSRVEWCACFISWCAYQSGDLDISIPKFSVVKDGIQYYQDKGQWKDKNHIPKTGDLIFFDWQQDGISDHVGIIERVENNIIYTIEGNSSNQVKRNNYLLKSKVIFGYSQIN
;
A
#
# COMPACT_ATOMS: atom_id res chain seq x y z
N MET A 1 -9.19 11.36 -25.97
CA MET A 1 -9.71 10.61 -24.80
C MET A 1 -9.69 9.13 -25.13
N ARG A 2 -8.84 8.34 -24.47
CA ARG A 2 -8.85 6.87 -24.63
C ARG A 2 -9.70 6.29 -23.50
N TYR A 3 -10.88 5.79 -23.86
CA TYR A 3 -11.74 5.04 -22.97
C TYR A 3 -11.12 3.67 -22.70
N TYR A 4 -10.77 3.40 -21.45
CA TYR A 4 -10.57 2.02 -21.00
C TYR A 4 -11.91 1.49 -20.51
N GLN A 5 -12.45 0.56 -21.28
CA GLN A 5 -13.69 -0.15 -20.99
C GLN A 5 -13.41 -1.15 -19.87
N PHE A 6 -13.68 -0.76 -18.62
CA PHE A 6 -13.58 -1.66 -17.48
C PHE A 6 -14.83 -2.54 -17.42
N ALA A 7 -14.64 -3.81 -17.76
CA ALA A 7 -15.63 -4.86 -17.55
C ALA A 7 -15.89 -5.03 -16.03
N SER A 8 -17.17 -4.92 -15.69
CA SER A 8 -17.91 -5.49 -14.56
C SER A 8 -17.24 -5.68 -13.18
N LEU A 9 -17.88 -5.08 -12.16
CA LEU A 9 -18.00 -5.63 -10.80
C LEU A 9 -16.70 -5.74 -9.99
N GLY A 10 -16.04 -4.60 -9.75
CA GLY A 10 -14.90 -4.54 -8.84
C GLY A 10 -15.27 -3.89 -7.51
N THR A 11 -15.11 -4.61 -6.40
CA THR A 11 -15.12 -4.05 -5.03
C THR A 11 -14.13 -2.88 -4.90
N SER A 12 -14.28 -1.97 -3.93
CA SER A 12 -13.38 -0.78 -3.84
C SER A 12 -11.89 -1.16 -3.77
N ASN A 13 -11.58 -2.31 -3.16
CA ASN A 13 -10.24 -2.93 -3.17
C ASN A 13 -9.64 -3.12 -4.58
N SER A 14 -10.47 -3.41 -5.60
CA SER A 14 -10.02 -3.48 -6.99
C SER A 14 -9.67 -2.11 -7.58
N LYS A 15 -10.33 -1.04 -7.14
CA LYS A 15 -10.05 0.33 -7.60
C LYS A 15 -8.72 0.82 -7.04
N LEU A 16 -8.47 0.64 -5.75
CA LEU A 16 -7.20 0.96 -5.11
C LEU A 16 -6.03 0.31 -5.86
N VAL A 17 -6.13 -1.00 -6.11
CA VAL A 17 -5.10 -1.76 -6.81
C VAL A 17 -4.95 -1.27 -8.25
N ASN A 18 -6.04 -1.03 -8.99
CA ASN A 18 -5.96 -0.51 -10.36
C ASN A 18 -5.32 0.89 -10.44
N ILE A 19 -5.62 1.77 -9.49
CA ILE A 19 -4.95 3.06 -9.37
C ILE A 19 -3.45 2.84 -9.15
N ALA A 20 -3.07 2.02 -8.18
CA ALA A 20 -1.66 1.73 -7.90
C ALA A 20 -0.93 1.14 -9.13
N LEU A 21 -1.57 0.23 -9.86
CA LEU A 21 -1.04 -0.36 -11.10
C LEU A 21 -0.78 0.68 -12.18
N SER A 22 -1.67 1.67 -12.31
CA SER A 22 -1.51 2.75 -13.29
C SER A 22 -0.27 3.63 -13.04
N GLN A 23 0.32 3.53 -11.86
CA GLN A 23 1.47 4.33 -11.44
C GLN A 23 2.82 3.60 -11.61
N LEU A 24 2.82 2.33 -12.02
CA LEU A 24 4.05 1.55 -12.17
C LEU A 24 5.07 2.27 -13.06
N GLY A 25 6.31 2.36 -12.57
CA GLY A 25 7.42 3.02 -13.27
C GLY A 25 7.59 4.51 -12.98
N ASN A 26 6.64 5.16 -12.30
CA ASN A 26 6.81 6.55 -11.87
C ASN A 26 7.97 6.68 -10.87
N GLN A 27 8.91 7.59 -11.14
CA GLN A 27 10.13 7.78 -10.35
C GLN A 27 10.08 9.08 -9.54
N GLY A 28 10.85 9.13 -8.44
CA GLY A 28 11.07 10.35 -7.63
C GLY A 28 9.90 10.77 -6.74
N GLY A 29 8.69 10.28 -7.01
CA GLY A 29 7.53 10.40 -6.15
C GLY A 29 6.93 11.80 -6.00
N ILE A 30 7.37 12.78 -6.80
CA ILE A 30 6.89 14.18 -6.75
C ILE A 30 5.36 14.25 -6.64
N PRO A 31 4.57 13.57 -7.48
CA PRO A 31 3.11 13.66 -7.40
C PRO A 31 2.52 13.23 -6.05
N TYR A 32 3.20 12.36 -5.30
CA TYR A 32 2.68 11.77 -4.07
C TYR A 32 3.03 12.61 -2.85
N TRP A 33 4.31 12.92 -2.65
CA TRP A 33 4.73 13.70 -1.48
C TRP A 33 4.35 15.19 -1.60
N SER A 34 4.31 15.76 -2.82
CA SER A 34 3.84 17.14 -3.00
C SER A 34 2.34 17.27 -2.79
N TRP A 35 1.54 16.33 -3.31
CA TRP A 35 0.10 16.25 -3.03
C TRP A 35 -0.19 16.11 -1.54
N TYR A 36 0.64 15.34 -0.83
CA TYR A 36 0.48 15.19 0.62
C TYR A 36 0.70 16.52 1.37
N GLY A 37 1.57 17.40 0.84
CA GLY A 37 1.85 18.72 1.37
C GLY A 37 3.34 19.01 1.62
N TYR A 38 4.26 18.12 1.23
CA TYR A 38 5.69 18.34 1.38
C TYR A 38 6.25 19.24 0.28
N SER A 39 7.11 20.18 0.65
CA SER A 39 7.80 21.08 -0.29
C SER A 39 9.11 20.50 -0.85
N SER A 40 9.57 19.36 -0.33
CA SER A 40 10.79 18.67 -0.74
C SER A 40 10.65 17.16 -0.62
N ARG A 41 11.61 16.42 -1.19
CA ARG A 41 11.60 14.95 -1.21
C ARG A 41 11.66 14.37 0.21
N VAL A 42 10.72 13.50 0.52
CA VAL A 42 10.67 12.65 1.73
C VAL A 42 10.57 11.17 1.33
N GLU A 43 10.73 10.24 2.28
CA GLU A 43 10.33 8.85 2.04
C GLU A 43 8.82 8.82 1.77
N TRP A 44 8.43 8.33 0.59
CA TRP A 44 7.09 8.60 0.05
C TRP A 44 6.22 7.35 -0.13
N CYS A 45 6.61 6.21 0.43
CA CYS A 45 5.80 4.98 0.40
C CYS A 45 4.40 5.21 0.99
N ALA A 46 4.30 5.76 2.20
CA ALA A 46 3.02 6.07 2.84
C ALA A 46 2.25 7.20 2.14
N CYS A 47 2.95 8.22 1.62
CA CYS A 47 2.32 9.26 0.79
C CYS A 47 1.67 8.66 -0.45
N PHE A 48 2.32 7.67 -1.08
CA PHE A 48 1.77 6.94 -2.22
C PHE A 48 0.50 6.17 -1.85
N ILE A 49 0.47 5.48 -0.71
CA ILE A 49 -0.75 4.80 -0.23
C ILE A 49 -1.90 5.80 -0.04
N SER A 50 -1.64 6.91 0.65
CA SER A 50 -2.63 7.97 0.87
C SER A 50 -3.13 8.57 -0.44
N TRP A 51 -2.24 8.76 -1.41
CA TRP A 51 -2.63 9.25 -2.74
C TRP A 51 -3.49 8.23 -3.48
N CYS A 52 -3.13 6.95 -3.47
CA CYS A 52 -3.94 5.89 -4.07
C CYS A 52 -5.33 5.82 -3.44
N ALA A 53 -5.43 5.90 -2.11
CA ALA A 53 -6.70 5.92 -1.39
C ALA A 53 -7.56 7.14 -1.74
N TYR A 54 -6.94 8.31 -1.90
CA TYR A 54 -7.65 9.51 -2.36
C TYR A 54 -8.25 9.33 -3.75
N GLN A 55 -7.46 8.78 -4.69
CA GLN A 55 -7.91 8.57 -6.07
C GLN A 55 -8.96 7.46 -6.20
N SER A 56 -8.91 6.42 -5.37
CA SER A 56 -9.91 5.35 -5.36
C SER A 56 -11.20 5.73 -4.63
N GLY A 57 -11.16 6.77 -3.80
CA GLY A 57 -12.25 7.19 -2.93
C GLY A 57 -12.28 6.46 -1.58
N ASP A 58 -11.20 5.78 -1.20
CA ASP A 58 -11.08 5.00 0.05
C ASP A 58 -10.48 5.80 1.21
N LEU A 59 -9.97 7.01 0.94
CA LEU A 59 -9.36 7.87 1.95
C LEU A 59 -10.35 8.23 3.06
N ASP A 60 -9.93 8.03 4.30
CA ASP A 60 -10.70 8.23 5.54
C ASP A 60 -11.98 7.37 5.64
N ILE A 61 -12.14 6.38 4.74
CA ILE A 61 -13.18 5.35 4.80
C ILE A 61 -12.56 4.04 5.28
N SER A 62 -11.59 3.53 4.54
CA SER A 62 -10.88 2.28 4.84
C SER A 62 -9.37 2.46 4.97
N ILE A 63 -8.83 3.54 4.41
CA ILE A 63 -7.40 3.87 4.50
C ILE A 63 -7.26 5.29 5.05
N PRO A 64 -6.56 5.51 6.18
CA PRO A 64 -6.37 6.85 6.72
C PRO A 64 -5.48 7.68 5.78
N LYS A 65 -5.50 9.01 5.91
CA LYS A 65 -4.41 9.83 5.39
C LYS A 65 -3.18 9.76 6.30
N PHE A 66 -2.06 9.20 5.82
CA PHE A 66 -0.80 9.08 6.55
C PHE A 66 0.44 9.22 5.66
N SER A 67 1.52 9.79 6.19
CA SER A 67 2.84 9.87 5.55
C SER A 67 3.94 9.17 6.34
N VAL A 68 3.63 8.68 7.54
CA VAL A 68 4.56 7.91 8.38
C VAL A 68 3.98 6.52 8.58
N VAL A 69 4.77 5.49 8.28
CA VAL A 69 4.33 4.09 8.26
C VAL A 69 3.68 3.66 9.58
N LYS A 70 4.30 4.02 10.72
CA LYS A 70 3.80 3.72 12.07
C LYS A 70 2.40 4.27 12.34
N ASP A 71 2.05 5.42 11.77
CA ASP A 71 0.75 6.06 12.01
C ASP A 71 -0.36 5.25 11.32
N GLY A 72 -0.07 4.69 10.14
CA GLY A 72 -0.96 3.75 9.46
C GLY A 72 -1.16 2.46 10.27
N ILE A 73 -0.08 1.91 10.84
CA ILE A 73 -0.16 0.72 11.71
C ILE A 73 -1.03 0.99 12.93
N GLN A 74 -0.76 2.08 13.65
CA GLN A 74 -1.53 2.46 14.84
C GLN A 74 -3.02 2.61 14.52
N TYR A 75 -3.36 3.24 13.39
CA TYR A 75 -4.75 3.38 12.96
C TYR A 75 -5.46 2.02 12.83
N TYR A 76 -4.84 1.03 12.16
CA TYR A 76 -5.45 -0.28 12.00
C TYR A 76 -5.48 -1.08 13.31
N GLN A 77 -4.51 -0.88 14.20
CA GLN A 77 -4.53 -1.47 15.55
C GLN A 77 -5.71 -0.92 16.37
N ASP A 78 -5.90 0.40 16.39
CA ASP A 78 -6.98 1.06 17.12
C ASP A 78 -8.37 0.65 16.60
N LYS A 79 -8.49 0.35 15.31
CA LYS A 79 -9.72 -0.13 14.67
C LYS A 79 -9.95 -1.64 14.81
N GLY A 80 -9.04 -2.39 15.42
CA GLY A 80 -9.10 -3.86 15.46
C GLY A 80 -8.94 -4.53 14.08
N GLN A 81 -8.41 -3.79 13.11
CA GLN A 81 -8.19 -4.19 11.72
C GLN A 81 -6.73 -4.58 11.44
N TRP A 82 -5.86 -4.55 12.44
CA TRP A 82 -4.49 -5.03 12.31
C TRP A 82 -4.42 -6.56 12.32
N LYS A 83 -3.57 -7.14 11.47
CA LYS A 83 -3.26 -8.57 11.44
C LYS A 83 -1.76 -8.80 11.49
N ASP A 84 -1.35 -9.78 12.27
CA ASP A 84 0.04 -10.22 12.30
C ASP A 84 0.42 -10.99 11.03
N LYS A 85 1.73 -11.24 10.86
CA LYS A 85 2.30 -11.91 9.69
C LYS A 85 1.83 -13.34 9.43
N ASN A 86 1.14 -14.00 10.36
CA ASN A 86 0.56 -15.34 10.17
C ASN A 86 -0.79 -15.29 9.43
N HIS A 87 -1.38 -14.10 9.28
CA HIS A 87 -2.59 -13.92 8.49
C HIS A 87 -2.31 -14.08 6.99
N ILE A 88 -3.28 -14.61 6.25
CA ILE A 88 -3.26 -14.63 4.78
C ILE A 88 -4.01 -13.39 4.31
N PRO A 89 -3.32 -12.37 3.78
CA PRO A 89 -3.96 -11.13 3.40
C PRO A 89 -4.70 -11.25 2.07
N LYS A 90 -5.49 -10.23 1.73
CA LYS A 90 -6.31 -10.17 0.53
C LYS A 90 -5.85 -9.03 -0.39
N THR A 91 -6.28 -9.10 -1.64
CA THR A 91 -6.16 -7.99 -2.60
C THR A 91 -6.78 -6.72 -2.02
N GLY A 92 -6.02 -5.62 -2.05
CA GLY A 92 -6.40 -4.32 -1.50
C GLY A 92 -5.97 -4.08 -0.05
N ASP A 93 -5.58 -5.11 0.69
CA ASP A 93 -4.97 -4.93 2.01
C ASP A 93 -3.61 -4.22 1.87
N LEU A 94 -3.19 -3.56 2.93
CA LEU A 94 -1.85 -2.99 3.04
C LEU A 94 -0.92 -3.99 3.72
N ILE A 95 0.30 -4.07 3.23
CA ILE A 95 1.37 -4.85 3.83
C ILE A 95 2.41 -3.91 4.41
N PHE A 96 2.87 -4.20 5.62
CA PHE A 96 3.86 -3.42 6.34
C PHE A 96 5.11 -4.26 6.57
N PHE A 97 6.27 -3.64 6.46
CA PHE A 97 7.55 -4.31 6.53
C PHE A 97 8.44 -3.76 7.64
N ASP A 98 9.23 -4.66 8.22
CA ASP A 98 10.31 -4.41 9.17
C ASP A 98 11.52 -5.18 8.63
N TRP A 99 12.42 -4.47 7.93
CA TRP A 99 13.50 -5.09 7.17
C TRP A 99 14.60 -5.62 8.11
N GLN A 100 14.84 -4.92 9.21
CA GLN A 100 15.89 -5.19 10.19
C GLN A 100 15.41 -6.18 11.27
N GLN A 101 14.10 -6.42 11.37
CA GLN A 101 13.45 -7.21 12.43
C GLN A 101 13.70 -6.65 13.83
N ASP A 102 13.73 -5.31 13.95
CA ASP A 102 13.92 -4.61 15.21
C ASP A 102 12.61 -4.18 15.89
N GLY A 103 11.47 -4.50 15.28
CA GLY A 103 10.14 -4.14 15.75
C GLY A 103 9.66 -2.77 15.25
N ILE A 104 10.44 -2.09 14.39
CA ILE A 104 10.10 -0.79 13.82
C ILE A 104 9.76 -0.99 12.33
N SER A 105 8.59 -0.51 11.91
CA SER A 105 8.18 -0.62 10.51
C SER A 105 8.88 0.40 9.62
N ASP A 106 9.44 -0.06 8.50
CA ASP A 106 10.17 0.77 7.53
C ASP A 106 9.36 1.15 6.30
N HIS A 107 8.44 0.26 5.89
CA HIS A 107 7.82 0.36 4.57
C HIS A 107 6.39 -0.15 4.54
N VAL A 108 5.65 0.30 3.53
CA VAL A 108 4.26 -0.08 3.29
C VAL A 108 4.00 -0.24 1.80
N GLY A 109 3.20 -1.23 1.43
CA GLY A 109 2.76 -1.50 0.06
C GLY A 109 1.28 -1.88 -0.01
N ILE A 110 0.73 -1.88 -1.23
CA ILE A 110 -0.63 -2.38 -1.52
C ILE A 110 -0.51 -3.81 -2.02
N ILE A 111 -1.31 -4.72 -1.48
CA ILE A 111 -1.37 -6.09 -1.97
C ILE A 111 -2.20 -6.12 -3.25
N GLU A 112 -1.53 -6.44 -4.36
CA GLU A 112 -2.18 -6.68 -5.65
C GLU A 112 -2.92 -8.03 -5.63
N ARG A 113 -2.24 -9.08 -5.16
CA ARG A 113 -2.77 -10.45 -5.16
C ARG A 113 -1.89 -11.38 -4.33
N VAL A 114 -2.46 -12.51 -3.91
CA VAL A 114 -1.74 -13.62 -3.27
C VAL A 114 -2.02 -14.90 -4.06
N GLU A 115 -0.97 -15.59 -4.51
CA GLU A 115 -1.10 -16.89 -5.17
C GLU A 115 0.14 -17.75 -4.87
N ASN A 116 -0.02 -19.08 -4.79
CA ASN A 116 1.11 -20.01 -4.65
C ASN A 116 2.09 -19.67 -3.51
N ASN A 117 1.56 -19.21 -2.36
CA ASN A 117 2.34 -18.73 -1.20
C ASN A 117 3.25 -17.50 -1.47
N ILE A 118 2.96 -16.75 -2.52
CA ILE A 118 3.63 -15.50 -2.89
C ILE A 118 2.62 -14.36 -2.81
N ILE A 119 3.01 -13.30 -2.12
CA ILE A 119 2.31 -12.02 -2.06
C ILE A 119 2.92 -11.12 -3.13
N TYR A 120 2.09 -10.57 -4.00
CA TYR A 120 2.49 -9.58 -5.01
C TYR A 120 2.00 -8.22 -4.56
N THR A 121 2.89 -7.24 -4.60
CA THR A 121 2.67 -5.93 -4.02
C THR A 121 2.93 -4.83 -5.04
N ILE A 122 2.32 -3.68 -4.84
CA ILE A 122 2.62 -2.43 -5.54
C ILE A 122 3.08 -1.43 -4.49
N GLU A 123 4.31 -0.98 -4.62
CA GLU A 123 5.00 -0.19 -3.61
C GLU A 123 5.52 1.10 -4.22
N GLY A 124 5.18 2.22 -3.57
CA GLY A 124 5.84 3.49 -3.83
C GLY A 124 7.19 3.53 -3.14
N ASN A 125 8.12 4.29 -3.70
CA ASN A 125 9.47 4.49 -3.17
C ASN A 125 10.31 3.20 -3.09
N SER A 126 9.94 2.17 -3.86
CA SER A 126 10.76 0.98 -4.01
C SER A 126 11.85 1.27 -5.04
N SER A 127 13.09 1.43 -4.59
CA SER A 127 14.21 1.94 -5.42
C SER A 127 13.91 3.31 -6.05
N ASN A 128 13.27 4.22 -5.29
CA ASN A 128 12.84 5.55 -5.75
C ASN A 128 11.85 5.53 -6.93
N GLN A 129 11.09 4.44 -7.09
CA GLN A 129 10.02 4.34 -8.08
C GLN A 129 8.80 3.60 -7.53
N VAL A 130 7.68 3.68 -8.25
CA VAL A 130 6.56 2.76 -8.05
C VAL A 130 6.91 1.45 -8.73
N LYS A 131 6.92 0.35 -7.97
CA LYS A 131 7.36 -0.94 -8.44
C LYS A 131 6.45 -2.05 -7.96
N ARG A 132 6.35 -3.10 -8.78
CA ARG A 132 5.80 -4.38 -8.36
C ARG A 132 6.89 -5.22 -7.70
N ASN A 133 6.64 -5.70 -6.49
CA ASN A 133 7.51 -6.64 -5.80
C ASN A 133 6.75 -7.93 -5.47
N ASN A 134 7.48 -8.92 -4.98
CA ASN A 134 6.90 -10.16 -4.51
C ASN A 134 7.67 -10.70 -3.31
N TYR A 135 6.93 -11.32 -2.40
CA TYR A 135 7.45 -11.85 -1.14
C TYR A 135 6.81 -13.20 -0.84
N LEU A 136 7.56 -14.09 -0.21
CA LEU A 136 6.97 -15.31 0.35
C LEU A 136 6.01 -14.93 1.48
N LEU A 137 4.87 -15.62 1.56
CA LEU A 137 3.83 -15.41 2.58
C LEU A 137 4.39 -15.48 4.02
N LYS A 138 5.45 -16.28 4.23
CA LYS A 138 6.13 -16.46 5.52
C LYS A 138 7.44 -15.67 5.65
N SER A 139 7.64 -14.66 4.81
CA SER A 139 8.86 -13.85 4.82
C SER A 139 9.03 -13.17 6.18
N LYS A 140 10.25 -13.22 6.73
CA LYS A 140 10.53 -12.69 8.07
C LYS A 140 10.44 -11.17 8.16
N VAL A 141 10.62 -10.49 7.03
CA VAL A 141 10.58 -9.02 6.95
C VAL A 141 9.15 -8.46 6.89
N ILE A 142 8.14 -9.33 6.83
CA ILE A 142 6.75 -8.90 6.92
C ILE A 142 6.44 -8.64 8.40
N PHE A 143 6.06 -7.41 8.69
CA PHE A 143 5.67 -6.99 10.03
C PHE A 143 4.20 -7.33 10.30
N GLY A 144 3.33 -7.04 9.35
CA GLY A 144 1.90 -7.34 9.42
C GLY A 144 1.11 -6.74 8.28
N TYR A 145 -0.21 -6.78 8.41
CA TYR A 145 -1.15 -6.36 7.38
C TYR A 145 -2.28 -5.52 7.98
N SER A 146 -2.87 -4.66 7.15
CA SER A 146 -4.23 -4.19 7.42
C SER A 146 -5.25 -5.24 6.96
N GLN A 147 -6.44 -5.21 7.57
CA GLN A 147 -7.62 -5.93 7.12
C GLN A 147 -8.66 -4.90 6.67
N ILE A 148 -8.67 -4.59 5.38
CA ILE A 148 -9.61 -3.64 4.79
C ILE A 148 -10.84 -4.43 4.33
N ASN A 149 -11.98 -4.13 4.96
CA ASN A 149 -13.27 -4.79 4.71
C ASN A 149 -13.98 -4.24 3.48
#